data_AF-A0A7V9PQC6-F1
#
_entry.id   AF-A0A7V9PQC6-F1
#
_cell.length_a   1.000
_cell.length_b   1.000
_cell.length_c   1.000
_cell.angle_alpha   90.00
_cell.angle_beta   90.00
_cell.angle_gamma   90.00
#
_symmetry.space_group_name_H-M   'P 1'
#
loop_
_entity.id
_entity.type
_entity.pdbx_description
1 polymer ?
#
loop_
_entity_poly.entity_id
_entity_poly.type
_entity_poly.pdbx_seq_one_letter_code
_entity_poly.pdbx_strand_id
1 'polypeptide(L)' 'MPRTDASHLFGQEHAHSYRQTGGEVGHDWKGTSTLLLTTTGRRSGTPRTTPLIYGRDADAYVVVASKGGADEPPVVLERA' A
#
# COMPACT_ATOMS: atom_id res chain seq x y z
N MET A 1 8.74 20.44 5.46
CA MET A 1 7.36 20.44 5.98
C MET A 1 7.15 19.14 6.75
N PRO A 2 6.77 19.17 8.04
CA PRO A 2 6.47 17.94 8.76
C PRO A 2 5.19 17.33 8.18
N ARG A 3 5.27 16.10 7.66
CA ARG A 3 4.11 15.37 7.15
C ARG A 3 3.12 15.10 8.28
N THR A 4 1.83 15.20 7.97
CA THR A 4 0.72 14.93 8.90
C THR A 4 0.75 13.47 9.39
N ASP A 5 0.48 13.26 10.68
CA ASP A 5 0.43 11.93 11.28
C ASP A 5 -0.68 11.06 10.64
N ALA A 6 -0.25 10.01 9.93
CA ALA A 6 -1.11 9.04 9.26
C ALA A 6 -1.14 7.67 9.96
N SER A 7 -0.55 7.54 11.16
CA SER A 7 -0.33 6.25 11.83
C SER A 7 -1.60 5.46 12.15
N HIS A 8 -2.75 6.13 12.20
CA HIS A 8 -4.07 5.55 12.44
C HIS A 8 -4.80 5.09 11.17
N LEU A 9 -4.28 5.41 9.98
CA LEU A 9 -4.93 5.06 8.72
C LEU A 9 -4.63 3.61 8.32
N PHE A 10 -5.67 2.93 7.82
CA PHE A 10 -5.56 1.56 7.30
C PHE A 10 -6.42 1.39 6.03
N GLY A 11 -6.08 0.39 5.21
CA GLY A 11 -6.93 -0.09 4.11
C GLY A 11 -7.36 1.01 3.12
N GLN A 12 -8.67 1.09 2.85
CA GLN A 12 -9.23 2.03 1.87
C GLN A 12 -9.14 3.50 2.31
N GLU A 13 -9.28 3.77 3.61
CA GLU A 13 -9.19 5.13 4.15
C GLU A 13 -7.77 5.67 3.95
N HIS A 14 -6.76 4.84 4.22
CA HIS A 14 -5.37 5.17 3.95
C HIS A 14 -5.12 5.42 2.46
N ALA A 15 -5.64 4.56 1.58
CA ALA A 15 -5.52 4.76 0.14
C ALA A 15 -6.21 6.05 -0.35
N HIS A 16 -7.35 6.39 0.25
CA HIS A 16 -8.10 7.60 -0.09
C HIS A 16 -7.33 8.87 0.31
N SER A 17 -6.90 8.96 1.57
CA SER A 17 -6.12 10.09 2.08
C SER A 17 -4.81 10.28 1.32
N TYR A 18 -4.13 9.17 1.00
CA TYR A 18 -2.93 9.21 0.15
C TYR A 18 -3.23 9.86 -1.20
N ARG A 19 -4.30 9.43 -1.89
CA ARG A 19 -4.64 9.97 -3.22
C ARG A 19 -5.03 11.44 -3.18
N GLN A 20 -5.89 11.82 -2.24
CA GLN A 20 -6.41 13.20 -2.13
C GLN A 20 -5.28 14.20 -1.87
N THR A 21 -4.23 13.77 -1.17
CA THR A 21 -3.13 14.64 -0.74
C THR A 21 -1.85 14.48 -1.56
N GLY A 22 -1.89 13.71 -2.66
CA GLY A 22 -0.69 13.40 -3.44
C GLY A 22 0.41 12.69 -2.64
N GLY A 23 0.04 11.98 -1.58
CA GLY A 23 0.94 11.29 -0.67
C GLY A 23 1.48 12.14 0.47
N GLU A 24 1.08 13.42 0.63
CA GLU A 24 1.45 14.19 1.83
C GLU A 24 1.01 13.47 3.10
N VAL A 25 -0.22 12.92 3.10
CA VAL A 25 -0.75 12.07 4.15
C VAL A 25 -0.67 10.61 3.74
N GLY A 26 -0.11 9.76 4.59
CA GLY A 26 -0.12 8.31 4.40
C GLY A 26 1.11 7.72 3.72
N HIS A 27 1.93 8.49 3.00
CA HIS A 27 3.18 7.97 2.46
C HIS A 27 4.15 7.56 3.56
N ASP A 28 4.43 8.45 4.51
CA ASP A 28 5.17 8.07 5.72
C ASP A 28 4.18 7.56 6.76
N TRP A 29 4.34 6.32 7.16
CA TRP A 29 3.42 5.59 8.02
C TRP A 29 4.21 4.73 9.00
N LYS A 30 4.06 4.98 10.30
CA LYS A 30 4.71 4.22 11.39
C LYS A 30 6.23 4.02 11.21
N GLY A 31 6.94 5.07 10.77
CA GLY A 31 8.39 5.04 10.58
C GLY A 31 8.87 4.34 9.31
N THR A 32 7.97 3.99 8.39
CA THR A 32 8.30 3.44 7.07
C THR A 32 7.55 4.19 5.97
N SER A 33 7.99 4.03 4.71
CA SER A 33 7.29 4.58 3.56
C SER A 33 6.35 3.56 2.92
N THR A 34 5.23 4.04 2.38
CA THR A 34 4.22 3.26 1.69
C THR A 34 3.94 3.80 0.29
N LEU A 35 3.44 2.94 -0.58
CA LEU A 35 2.95 3.29 -1.90
C LEU A 35 1.57 2.66 -2.13
N LEU A 36 0.84 3.17 -3.12
CA LEU A 36 -0.42 2.58 -3.53
C LEU A 36 -0.20 1.59 -4.66
N LEU A 37 -0.43 0.31 -4.38
CA LEU A 37 -0.44 -0.73 -5.40
C LEU A 37 -1.88 -0.96 -5.85
N THR A 38 -2.13 -0.81 -7.15
CA THR A 38 -3.42 -1.17 -7.75
C THR A 38 -3.25 -2.47 -8.53
N THR A 39 -4.00 -3.50 -8.16
CA THR A 39 -4.04 -4.79 -8.86
C THR A 39 -5.43 -5.06 -9.39
N THR A 40 -5.51 -5.79 -10.49
CA THR A 40 -6.78 -6.28 -11.04
C THR A 40 -7.01 -7.68 -10.48
N GLY A 41 -8.13 -7.89 -9.78
CA GLY A 41 -8.47 -9.21 -9.24
C GLY A 41 -8.62 -10.25 -10.35
N ARG A 42 -7.86 -11.35 -10.30
CA ARG A 42 -7.85 -12.38 -11.36
C ARG A 42 -9.24 -12.96 -11.62
N ARG A 43 -10.00 -13.22 -10.55
CA ARG A 43 -11.35 -13.81 -10.63
C ARG A 43 -12.46 -12.79 -10.88
N SER A 44 -12.37 -11.60 -10.29
CA SER A 44 -13.44 -10.61 -10.35
C SER A 44 -13.27 -9.55 -11.45
N GLY A 45 -12.07 -9.43 -12.03
CA GLY A 45 -11.73 -8.35 -12.97
C GLY A 45 -11.73 -6.95 -12.35
N THR A 46 -11.97 -6.83 -11.04
CA THR A 46 -12.15 -5.54 -10.36
C THR A 46 -10.81 -4.96 -9.94
N PRO A 47 -10.54 -3.68 -10.21
CA PRO A 47 -9.36 -3.02 -9.68
C PRO A 47 -9.48 -2.85 -8.17
N ARG A 48 -8.42 -3.18 -7.45
CA ARG A 48 -8.29 -2.99 -6.00
C ARG A 48 -7.00 -2.26 -5.72
N THR A 49 -7.08 -1.22 -4.90
CA THR A 49 -5.91 -0.47 -4.43
C THR A 49 -5.64 -0.79 -2.98
N THR A 50 -4.37 -1.03 -2.66
CA THR A 50 -3.92 -1.30 -1.30
C THR A 50 -2.65 -0.51 -1.01
N PRO A 51 -2.60 0.24 0.11
CA PRO A 51 -1.35 0.84 0.56
C PRO A 51 -0.43 -0.25 1.10
N LEU A 52 0.80 -0.29 0.61
CA LEU A 52 1.81 -1.27 0.99
C LEU A 52 3.12 -0.58 1.34
N ILE A 53 3.78 -1.11 2.35
CA ILE A 53 5.16 -0.74 2.67
C ILE A 53 6.06 -1.17 1.50
N TYR A 54 6.98 -0.30 1.11
CA TYR A 54 7.92 -0.58 0.04
C TYR A 54 9.36 -0.24 0.43
N GLY A 55 10.30 -0.95 -0.16
CA GLY A 55 11.71 -0.58 -0.24
C GLY A 55 12.09 -0.17 -1.66
N ARG A 56 13.26 0.43 -1.83
CA ARG A 56 13.85 0.70 -3.14
C ARG A 56 15.12 -0.11 -3.32
N ASP A 57 15.26 -0.71 -4.48
CA ASP A 57 16.48 -1.35 -4.95
C ASP A 57 16.83 -0.76 -6.32
N ALA A 58 17.84 0.11 -6.35
CA ALA A 58 18.13 0.98 -7.48
C ALA A 58 16.85 1.70 -8.00
N ASP A 59 16.45 1.41 -9.24
CA ASP A 59 15.27 1.99 -9.90
C ASP A 59 13.98 1.17 -9.67
N ALA A 60 14.05 0.07 -8.92
CA ALA A 60 12.93 -0.83 -8.66
C ALA A 60 12.28 -0.56 -7.29
N TYR A 61 10.95 -0.73 -7.26
CA TYR A 61 10.17 -0.77 -6.04
C TYR A 61 10.01 -2.21 -5.57
N VAL A 62 10.44 -2.49 -4.35
CA VAL A 62 10.30 -3.80 -3.71
C VAL A 62 9.14 -3.74 -2.73
N VAL A 63 8.10 -4.54 -2.99
CA VAL A 63 6.96 -4.70 -2.08
C VAL A 63 6.95 -6.12 -1.52
N VAL A 64 6.78 -6.24 -0.20
CA VAL A 64 6.67 -7.54 0.45
C VAL A 64 5.20 -7.80 0.76
N ALA A 65 4.66 -8.82 0.10
CA ALA A 65 3.28 -9.24 0.28
C ALA A 65 3.14 -10.12 1.53
N SER A 66 3.41 -9.56 2.71
CA SER A 66 3.36 -10.32 3.97
C SER A 66 1.97 -10.37 4.59
N LYS A 67 1.03 -9.48 4.22
CA LYS A 67 -0.23 -9.23 4.97
C LYS A 67 0.03 -9.04 6.48
N GLY A 68 1.18 -8.50 6.87
CA GLY A 68 1.57 -8.37 8.28
C GLY A 68 1.85 -9.71 8.99
N GLY A 69 2.11 -10.79 8.25
CA GLY A 69 2.38 -12.12 8.79
C GLY A 69 1.14 -12.99 9.01
N ALA A 70 -0.01 -12.63 8.44
CA ALA A 70 -1.21 -13.45 8.51
C ALA A 70 -1.02 -14.79 7.78
N ASP A 71 -1.63 -15.87 8.31
CA ASP A 71 -1.57 -17.23 7.73
C ASP A 71 -2.10 -17.31 6.29
N GLU A 72 -2.98 -16.38 5.93
CA GLU A 72 -3.56 -16.28 4.59
C GLU A 72 -2.70 -15.38 3.70
N PRO A 73 -2.36 -15.83 2.48
CA PRO A 73 -1.64 -14.99 1.53
C PRO A 73 -2.46 -13.72 1.21
N PRO A 74 -1.82 -12.56 1.04
CA PRO A 74 -2.52 -11.36 0.61
C PRO A 74 -3.12 -11.54 -0.77
N VAL A 75 -4.36 -11.07 -0.92
CA VAL A 75 -5.12 -11.10 -2.18
C VAL A 75 -4.41 -10.33 -3.33
N VAL A 76 -3.41 -9.51 -2.99
CA VAL A 76 -2.59 -8.73 -3.93
C VAL A 76 -1.76 -9.60 -4.89
N LEU A 77 -1.40 -10.82 -4.50
CA LEU A 77 -0.58 -11.74 -5.31
C LEU A 77 -1.35 -13.01 -5.71
N GLU A 78 -2.45 -12.88 -6.45
CA GLU A 78 -2.92 -14.04 -7.23
C GLU A 78 -1.99 -14.18 -8.44
N ARG A 79 -1.16 -15.25 -8.48
CA ARG A 79 -0.25 -15.51 -9.61
C ARG A 79 -1.02 -15.51 -10.94
N ALA A 80 -0.43 -14.90 -11.97
CA ALA A 80 -0.86 -15.04 -13.36
C ALA A 80 -0.89 -16.53 -13.76
#